data_AF-A0A137NTX4-F1
#
_entry.id   AF-A0A137NTX4-F1
#
_cell.length_a   1.000
_cell.length_b   1.000
_cell.length_c   1.000
_cell.angle_alpha   90.00
_cell.angle_beta   90.00
_cell.angle_gamma   90.00
#
_symmetry.space_group_name_H-M   'P 1'
#
loop_
_entity.id
_entity.type
_entity.pdbx_description
1 polymer ?
#
loop_
_entity_poly.entity_id
_entity_poly.type
_entity_poly.pdbx_seq_one_letter_code
_entity_poly.pdbx_strand_id
1 'polypeptide(L)'
;MDSGSNNSTKGIRFILIFFFVALISFNVIYYNTKKLSTIHEELTNIDRKITEMEILNANHRVIQFEKEKLAAQLKIEEQAKIKDVRPVDVNEPVEITRTSELLKSNFNYTNLRTSIWQTAPTKVEEKIEKLMGTWKQIPHWTYNFMGDNA
;
A
#
# COMPACT_ATOMS: atom_id res chain seq x y z
N MET A 1 40.47 -36.06 -77.07
CA MET A 1 39.98 -34.67 -76.89
C MET A 1 38.80 -34.76 -75.94
N ASP A 2 39.02 -34.71 -74.63
CA ASP A 2 37.99 -34.98 -73.62
C ASP A 2 37.95 -33.90 -72.52
N SER A 3 38.20 -32.65 -72.90
CA SER A 3 38.27 -31.51 -71.96
C SER A 3 36.94 -30.75 -71.79
N GLY A 4 35.90 -31.07 -72.57
CA GLY A 4 34.59 -30.41 -72.48
C GLY A 4 33.65 -30.95 -71.39
N SER A 5 33.77 -32.23 -71.06
CA SER A 5 32.88 -32.91 -70.10
C SER A 5 33.11 -32.46 -68.65
N ASN A 6 34.37 -32.26 -68.26
CA ASN A 6 34.77 -32.04 -66.88
C ASN A 6 34.36 -30.67 -66.31
N ASN A 7 34.16 -29.66 -67.17
CA ASN A 7 33.70 -28.33 -66.75
C ASN A 7 32.17 -28.24 -66.60
N SER A 8 31.41 -28.99 -67.39
CA SER A 8 29.94 -29.08 -67.28
C SER A 8 29.50 -29.71 -65.96
N THR A 9 30.13 -30.84 -65.58
CA THR A 9 29.83 -31.52 -64.31
C THR A 9 30.22 -30.67 -63.08
N LYS A 10 31.29 -29.86 -63.16
CA LYS A 10 31.66 -28.93 -62.09
C LYS A 10 30.60 -27.84 -61.91
N GLY A 11 30.07 -27.27 -63.00
CA GLY A 11 28.99 -26.27 -62.94
C GLY A 11 27.73 -26.80 -62.25
N ILE A 12 27.31 -28.02 -62.59
CA ILE A 12 26.14 -28.67 -61.97
C ILE A 12 26.36 -28.89 -60.47
N ARG A 13 27.58 -29.30 -60.05
CA ARG A 13 27.90 -29.45 -58.62
C ARG A 13 27.79 -28.14 -57.86
N PHE A 14 28.26 -27.03 -58.43
CA PHE A 14 28.12 -25.71 -57.81
C PHE A 14 26.65 -25.28 -57.68
N ILE A 15 25.83 -25.53 -58.71
CA ILE A 15 24.39 -25.23 -58.66
C ILE A 15 23.71 -26.05 -57.55
N LEU A 16 24.04 -27.34 -57.44
CA LEU A 16 23.50 -28.20 -56.38
C LEU A 16 23.91 -27.71 -54.99
N ILE A 17 25.21 -27.41 -54.78
CA ILE A 17 25.69 -26.88 -53.50
C ILE A 17 25.00 -25.56 -53.17
N PHE A 18 24.89 -24.64 -54.13
CA PHE A 18 24.19 -23.37 -53.94
C PHE A 18 22.72 -23.59 -53.56
N PHE A 19 22.02 -24.51 -54.24
CA PHE A 19 20.64 -24.84 -53.92
C PHE A 19 20.49 -25.42 -52.51
N PHE A 20 21.39 -26.31 -52.10
CA PHE A 20 21.40 -26.86 -50.75
C PHE A 20 21.64 -25.79 -49.69
N VAL A 21 22.61 -24.89 -49.91
CA VAL A 21 22.88 -23.77 -48.99
C VAL A 21 21.67 -22.84 -48.92
N ALA A 22 21.09 -22.47 -50.06
CA ALA A 22 19.90 -21.64 -50.12
C ALA A 22 18.70 -22.28 -49.39
N LEU A 23 18.50 -23.59 -49.55
CA LEU A 23 17.44 -24.33 -48.86
C LEU A 23 17.63 -24.34 -47.34
N ILE A 24 18.86 -24.58 -46.86
CA ILE A 24 19.19 -24.55 -45.43
C ILE A 24 18.99 -23.14 -44.88
N SER A 25 19.52 -22.12 -45.56
CA SER A 25 19.35 -20.72 -45.15
C SER A 25 17.88 -20.32 -45.10
N PHE A 26 17.09 -20.69 -46.11
CA PHE A 26 15.65 -20.42 -46.13
C PHE A 26 14.94 -21.09 -44.96
N ASN A 27 15.26 -22.34 -44.65
CA ASN A 27 14.64 -23.07 -43.54
C ASN A 27 15.01 -22.44 -42.17
N VAL A 28 16.29 -22.08 -41.98
CA VAL A 28 16.74 -21.39 -40.77
C VAL A 28 16.05 -20.04 -40.61
N ILE A 29 15.96 -19.25 -41.68
CA ILE A 29 15.25 -17.97 -41.67
C ILE A 29 13.78 -18.18 -41.34
N TYR A 30 13.11 -19.13 -42.01
CA TYR A 30 11.69 -19.44 -41.79
C TYR A 30 11.40 -19.89 -40.36
N TYR A 31 12.23 -20.77 -39.80
CA TYR A 31 12.06 -21.23 -38.42
C TYR A 31 12.25 -20.08 -37.42
N ASN A 32 13.26 -19.24 -37.63
CA ASN A 32 13.54 -18.11 -36.76
C ASN A 32 12.46 -17.03 -36.84
N THR A 33 11.94 -16.69 -38.03
CA THR A 33 10.83 -15.74 -38.15
C THR A 33 9.55 -16.28 -37.54
N LYS A 34 9.24 -17.57 -37.72
CA LYS A 34 8.07 -18.20 -37.10
C LYS A 34 8.17 -18.23 -35.57
N LYS A 35 9.35 -18.54 -35.02
CA LYS A 35 9.58 -18.50 -33.58
C LYS A 35 9.49 -17.06 -33.03
N LEU A 36 10.02 -16.09 -33.77
CA LEU A 36 9.95 -14.67 -33.41
C LEU A 36 8.50 -14.17 -33.39
N SER A 37 7.67 -14.55 -34.36
CA SER A 37 6.24 -14.17 -34.35
C SER A 37 5.49 -14.75 -33.16
N THR A 38 5.76 -15.99 -32.77
CA THR A 38 5.14 -16.60 -31.59
C THR A 38 5.55 -15.88 -30.30
N ILE A 39 6.84 -15.58 -30.14
CA ILE A 39 7.33 -14.81 -28.98
C ILE A 39 6.70 -13.41 -28.95
N HIS A 40 6.54 -12.77 -30.12
CA HIS A 40 5.90 -11.45 -30.20
C HIS A 40 4.42 -11.48 -29.81
N GLU A 41 3.69 -12.52 -30.21
CA GLU A 41 2.29 -12.73 -29.83
C GLU A 41 2.14 -13.00 -28.32
N GLU A 42 3.02 -13.83 -27.75
CA GLU A 42 3.07 -14.06 -26.31
C GLU A 42 3.37 -12.77 -25.53
N LEU A 43 4.35 -11.98 -25.98
CA LEU A 43 4.69 -10.70 -25.36
C LEU A 43 3.52 -9.72 -25.42
N THR A 44 2.87 -9.60 -26.57
CA THR A 44 1.69 -8.74 -26.75
C THR A 44 0.54 -9.15 -25.81
N ASN A 45 0.35 -10.45 -25.59
CA ASN A 45 -0.67 -10.94 -24.67
C ASN A 45 -0.32 -10.65 -23.20
N ILE A 46 0.97 -10.70 -22.82
CA ILE A 46 1.44 -10.30 -21.50
C ILE A 46 1.20 -8.81 -21.28
N ASP A 47 1.58 -7.96 -22.22
CA ASP A 47 1.38 -6.50 -22.12
C ASP A 47 -0.11 -6.13 -21.99
N ARG A 48 -0.97 -6.83 -22.73
CA ARG A 48 -2.43 -6.67 -22.58
C ARG A 48 -2.88 -7.02 -21.17
N LYS A 49 -2.43 -8.16 -20.61
CA LYS A 49 -2.76 -8.56 -19.23
C LYS A 49 -2.23 -7.59 -18.18
N ILE A 50 -1.06 -7.02 -18.38
CA ILE A 50 -0.50 -5.99 -17.49
C ILE A 50 -1.42 -4.77 -17.49
N THR A 51 -1.81 -4.30 -18.66
CA THR A 51 -2.73 -3.15 -18.80
C THR A 51 -4.09 -3.42 -18.13
N GLU A 52 -4.65 -4.61 -18.32
CA GLU A 52 -5.90 -5.02 -17.66
C GLU A 52 -5.77 -5.02 -16.13
N MET A 53 -4.65 -5.52 -15.59
CA MET A 53 -4.38 -5.51 -14.15
C MET A 53 -4.18 -4.09 -13.60
N GLU A 54 -3.53 -3.20 -14.34
CA GLU A 54 -3.34 -1.81 -13.95
C GLU A 54 -4.68 -1.08 -13.83
N ILE A 55 -5.59 -1.28 -14.79
CA ILE A 55 -6.94 -0.72 -14.76
C ILE A 55 -7.72 -1.27 -13.57
N LEU A 56 -7.66 -2.58 -13.33
CA LEU A 56 -8.36 -3.21 -12.21
C LEU A 56 -7.83 -2.72 -10.85
N ASN A 57 -6.53 -2.54 -10.72
CA ASN A 57 -5.91 -1.99 -9.52
C ASN A 57 -6.29 -0.52 -9.30
N ALA A 58 -6.30 0.30 -10.35
CA ALA A 58 -6.77 1.69 -10.27
C ALA A 58 -8.23 1.75 -9.79
N ASN A 59 -9.11 0.93 -10.36
CA ASN A 59 -10.51 0.83 -9.93
C ASN A 59 -10.63 0.36 -8.48
N HIS A 60 -9.83 -0.62 -8.07
CA HIS A 60 -9.83 -1.10 -6.69
C HIS A 60 -9.44 0.00 -5.69
N ARG A 61 -8.41 0.80 -6.00
CA ARG A 61 -7.99 1.95 -5.18
C ARG A 61 -9.10 2.99 -5.05
N VAL A 62 -9.82 3.29 -6.12
CA VAL A 62 -10.96 4.23 -6.09
C VAL A 62 -12.08 3.70 -5.19
N ILE A 63 -12.47 2.43 -5.35
CA ILE A 63 -13.50 1.80 -4.51
C ILE A 63 -13.10 1.79 -3.03
N GLN A 64 -11.83 1.49 -2.74
CA GLN A 64 -11.33 1.51 -1.36
C GLN A 64 -11.41 2.92 -0.76
N PHE A 65 -10.99 3.94 -1.51
CA PHE A 65 -11.08 5.33 -1.08
C PHE A 65 -12.52 5.77 -0.82
N GLU A 66 -13.48 5.39 -1.68
CA GLU A 66 -14.89 5.68 -1.47
C GLU A 66 -15.44 5.01 -0.20
N LYS A 67 -15.06 3.77 0.08
CA LYS A 67 -15.44 3.07 1.32
C LYS A 67 -14.87 3.75 2.55
N GLU A 68 -13.60 4.14 2.51
CA GLU A 68 -12.94 4.84 3.63
C GLU A 68 -13.59 6.21 3.87
N LYS A 69 -13.90 6.95 2.81
CA LYS A 69 -14.63 8.22 2.88
C LYS A 69 -16.02 8.05 3.51
N LEU A 70 -16.78 7.04 3.09
CA LEU A 70 -18.11 6.76 3.62
C LEU A 70 -18.05 6.36 5.10
N ALA A 71 -17.08 5.52 5.48
CA ALA A 71 -16.86 5.15 6.88
C ALA A 71 -16.47 6.35 7.75
N ALA A 72 -15.63 7.25 7.23
CA ALA A 72 -15.28 8.48 7.93
C ALA A 72 -16.49 9.42 8.09
N GLN A 73 -17.32 9.54 7.06
CA GLN A 73 -18.53 10.37 7.12
C GLN A 73 -19.54 9.85 8.16
N LEU A 74 -19.78 8.53 8.19
CA LEU A 74 -20.63 7.91 9.21
C LEU A 74 -20.13 8.18 10.63
N LYS A 75 -18.80 8.11 10.86
CA LYS A 75 -18.20 8.45 12.16
C LYS A 75 -18.43 9.92 12.55
N ILE A 76 -18.35 10.84 11.58
CA ILE A 76 -18.62 12.25 11.83
C ILE A 76 -20.11 12.47 12.18
N GLU A 77 -21.02 11.81 11.46
CA GLU A 77 -22.46 11.87 11.74
C GLU A 77 -22.82 11.26 13.11
N GLU A 78 -22.19 10.16 13.50
CA GLU A 78 -22.33 9.59 14.85
C GLU A 78 -21.84 10.56 15.94
N GLN A 79 -20.67 11.18 15.74
CA GLN A 79 -20.16 12.19 16.68
C GLN A 79 -21.03 13.44 16.73
N ALA A 80 -21.64 13.85 15.62
CA ALA A 80 -22.57 14.96 15.57
C ALA A 80 -23.86 14.65 16.35
N LYS A 81 -24.41 13.43 16.22
CA LYS A 81 -25.57 12.96 17.00
C LYS A 81 -25.29 12.91 18.51
N ILE A 82 -24.06 12.61 18.92
CA ILE A 82 -23.67 12.60 20.34
C ILE A 82 -23.57 14.02 20.91
N LYS A 83 -23.20 15.03 20.09
CA LYS A 83 -23.11 16.44 20.53
C LYS A 83 -24.46 17.14 20.71
N ASP A 84 -25.53 16.64 20.07
CA ASP A 84 -26.89 17.17 20.24
C ASP A 84 -27.58 16.69 21.55
N VAL A 85 -26.96 15.77 22.29
CA VAL A 85 -27.29 15.55 23.69
C VAL A 85 -26.76 16.76 24.45
N ARG A 86 -27.62 17.77 24.65
CA ARG A 86 -27.32 18.95 25.47
C ARG A 86 -26.59 18.48 26.74
N PRO A 87 -25.44 19.07 27.11
CA PRO A 87 -24.91 18.84 28.44
C PRO A 87 -26.04 19.15 29.42
N VAL A 88 -26.46 18.16 30.19
CA VAL A 88 -27.32 18.44 31.35
C VAL A 88 -26.50 19.38 32.21
N ASP A 89 -26.93 20.62 32.30
CA ASP A 89 -26.33 21.65 33.13
C ASP A 89 -26.61 21.26 34.59
N VAL A 90 -25.83 20.30 35.10
CA VAL A 90 -25.86 19.91 36.51
C VAL A 90 -24.98 20.91 37.25
N ASN A 91 -25.57 22.05 37.60
CA ASN A 91 -24.98 23.05 38.49
C ASN A 91 -25.09 22.68 39.98
N GLU A 92 -25.53 21.46 40.29
CA GLU A 92 -25.48 20.95 41.66
C GLU A 92 -24.19 20.15 41.87
N PRO A 93 -23.41 20.44 42.92
CA PRO A 93 -22.28 19.61 43.27
C PRO A 93 -22.81 18.20 43.58
N VAL A 94 -22.52 17.25 42.69
CA VAL A 94 -22.82 15.84 42.92
C VAL A 94 -21.96 15.39 44.10
N GLU A 95 -22.59 15.32 45.27
CA GLU A 95 -21.97 14.86 46.49
C GLU A 95 -21.75 13.35 46.39
N ILE A 96 -20.55 12.94 45.97
CA ILE A 96 -20.16 11.53 45.91
C ILE A 96 -19.95 11.05 47.35
N THR A 97 -21.04 10.62 47.99
CA THR A 97 -21.00 9.89 49.25
C THR A 97 -20.32 8.54 49.00
N ARG A 98 -19.00 8.50 49.24
CA ARG A 98 -18.17 7.31 49.12
C ARG A 98 -18.53 6.30 50.21
N THR A 99 -19.47 5.40 49.95
CA THR A 99 -19.43 4.07 50.55
C THR A 99 -18.32 3.28 49.87
N SER A 100 -17.49 2.63 50.68
CA SER A 100 -16.14 2.13 50.42
C SER A 100 -16.03 0.93 49.45
N GLU A 101 -16.80 0.88 48.37
CA GLU A 101 -16.73 -0.22 47.41
C GLU A 101 -15.78 0.09 46.24
N LEU A 102 -14.79 -0.77 46.07
CA LEU A 102 -13.89 -0.78 44.93
C LEU A 102 -14.70 -0.98 43.65
N LEU A 103 -14.63 -0.01 42.73
CA LEU A 103 -15.19 -0.13 41.38
C LEU A 103 -14.59 -1.38 40.70
N LYS A 104 -15.39 -2.45 40.60
CA LYS A 104 -15.03 -3.61 39.80
C LYS A 104 -15.19 -3.26 38.32
N SER A 105 -14.06 -3.02 37.66
CA SER A 105 -13.97 -2.95 36.20
C SER A 105 -14.19 -4.34 35.61
N ASN A 106 -15.18 -4.51 34.73
CA ASN A 106 -15.34 -5.71 33.89
C ASN A 106 -14.35 -5.76 32.72
N PHE A 107 -13.46 -4.77 32.61
CA PHE A 107 -12.42 -4.74 31.61
C PHE A 107 -11.11 -5.24 32.23
N ASN A 108 -10.60 -6.35 31.67
CA ASN A 108 -9.31 -6.90 32.02
C ASN A 108 -8.22 -6.13 31.26
N TYR A 109 -7.93 -4.90 31.68
CA TYR A 109 -6.86 -4.09 31.11
C TYR A 109 -5.50 -4.60 31.59
N THR A 110 -4.98 -5.62 30.91
CA THR A 110 -3.57 -5.99 31.07
C THR A 110 -2.73 -5.08 30.18
N ASN A 111 -1.78 -4.37 30.79
CA ASN A 111 -0.78 -3.51 30.13
C ASN A 111 -1.31 -2.26 29.38
N LEU A 112 -2.26 -1.52 29.97
CA LEU A 112 -2.54 -0.15 29.50
C LEU A 112 -1.32 0.75 29.77
N ARG A 113 -0.56 1.07 28.72
CA ARG A 113 0.47 2.12 28.76
C ARG A 113 -0.18 3.45 28.40
N THR A 114 -0.51 4.24 29.42
CA THR A 114 -1.09 5.58 29.23
C THR A 114 -0.01 6.56 28.81
N SER A 115 -0.19 7.20 27.65
CA SER A 115 0.68 8.28 27.17
C SER A 115 -0.09 9.59 27.18
N ILE A 116 0.47 10.62 27.84
CA ILE A 116 -0.12 11.95 27.91
C ILE A 116 0.69 12.88 27.01
N TRP A 117 0.00 13.52 26.07
CA TRP A 117 0.58 14.50 25.15
C TRP A 117 0.04 15.88 25.51
N GLN A 118 0.95 16.82 25.77
CA GLN A 118 0.58 18.20 26.02
C GLN A 118 1.27 19.11 25.01
N THR A 119 0.46 19.92 24.34
CA THR A 119 0.91 20.99 23.47
C THR A 119 0.67 22.33 24.15
N ALA A 120 1.72 23.13 24.30
CA ALA A 120 1.61 24.48 24.83
C ALA A 120 2.41 25.44 23.92
N PRO A 121 1.77 26.46 23.31
CA PRO A 121 2.44 27.37 22.39
C PRO A 121 3.33 28.42 23.09
N THR A 122 3.23 28.59 24.40
CA THR A 122 4.04 29.51 25.23
C THR A 122 4.26 28.95 26.65
N LYS A 123 5.06 29.64 27.47
CA LYS A 123 5.49 29.24 28.83
C LYS A 123 4.35 28.59 29.62
N VAL A 124 4.56 27.35 30.05
CA VAL A 124 3.59 26.56 30.79
C VAL A 124 3.24 27.27 32.11
N GLU A 125 1.95 27.44 32.38
CA GLU A 125 1.50 28.06 33.63
C GLU A 125 1.91 27.19 34.84
N GLU A 126 2.37 27.83 35.92
CA GLU A 126 2.86 27.17 37.15
C GLU A 126 1.82 26.19 37.75
N LYS A 127 0.52 26.48 37.59
CA LYS A 127 -0.57 25.58 38.02
C LYS A 127 -0.58 24.28 37.21
N ILE A 128 -0.28 24.35 35.92
CA ILE A 128 -0.23 23.21 35.01
C ILE A 128 1.03 22.39 35.31
N GLU A 129 2.17 23.04 35.58
CA GLU A 129 3.39 22.35 36.01
C GLU A 129 3.19 21.58 37.33
N LYS A 130 2.49 22.18 38.30
CA LYS A 130 2.18 21.54 39.58
C LYS A 130 1.25 20.33 39.40
N LEU A 131 0.27 20.43 38.51
CA LEU A 131 -0.61 19.32 38.14
C LEU A 131 0.19 18.19 37.46
N MET A 132 1.07 18.54 36.51
CA MET A 132 1.96 17.61 35.82
C MET A 132 2.92 16.90 36.78
N GLY A 133 3.42 17.61 37.80
CA GLY A 133 4.26 17.03 38.83
C GLY A 133 3.58 15.86 39.55
N THR A 134 2.25 15.93 39.72
CA THR A 134 1.46 14.86 40.34
C THR A 134 1.30 13.66 39.39
N TRP A 135 1.18 13.89 38.09
CA TRP A 135 0.98 12.83 37.09
C TRP A 135 2.27 12.11 36.70
N LYS A 136 3.41 12.81 36.73
CA LYS A 136 4.75 12.21 36.50
C LYS A 136 5.14 11.18 37.56
N GLN A 137 4.51 11.23 38.73
CA GLN A 137 4.76 10.28 39.82
C GLN A 137 4.02 8.95 39.63
N ILE A 138 3.13 8.85 38.63
CA ILE A 138 2.37 7.63 38.37
C ILE A 138 3.24 6.64 37.58
N PRO A 139 3.60 5.48 38.15
CA PRO A 139 4.43 4.51 37.46
C PRO A 139 3.73 3.97 36.21
N HIS A 140 4.51 3.69 35.17
CA HIS A 140 4.08 3.20 33.84
C HIS A 140 3.43 4.23 32.90
N TRP A 141 3.30 5.49 33.30
CA TRP A 141 2.82 6.56 32.41
C TRP A 141 3.99 7.22 31.68
N THR A 142 3.82 7.46 30.38
CA THR A 142 4.82 8.17 29.56
C THR A 142 4.29 9.55 29.24
N TYR A 143 5.05 10.59 29.57
CA TYR A 143 4.61 11.97 29.40
C TYR A 143 5.48 12.67 28.35
N ASN A 144 4.83 13.23 27.33
CA ASN A 144 5.49 13.94 26.23
C ASN A 144 5.00 15.38 26.18
N PHE A 145 5.92 16.33 26.30
CA PHE A 145 5.67 17.76 26.13
C PHE A 145 6.13 18.20 24.75
N MET A 146 5.23 18.77 23.96
CA MET A 146 5.54 19.37 22.66
C MET A 146 5.27 20.87 22.77
N GLY A 147 6.32 21.62 23.08
CA GLY A 147 6.32 23.09 23.04
C GLY A 147 7.39 23.57 22.07
N ASP A 148 7.13 24.70 21.43
CA ASP A 148 8.17 25.40 20.68
C ASP A 148 9.18 25.95 21.70
N ASN A 149 10.41 25.46 21.64
CA ASN A 149 11.52 26.03 22.39
C ASN A 149 11.80 27.41 21.79
N ALA A 150 11.22 28.45 22.39
CA ALA A 150 11.64 29.83 22.20
C ALA A 150 13.07 30.04 22.72
#